data_AF-A0A2A4ZV90-F1
#
_entry.id   AF-A0A2A4ZV90-F1
#
_cell.length_a   1.000
_cell.length_b   1.000
_cell.length_c   1.000
_cell.angle_alpha   90.00
_cell.angle_beta   90.00
_cell.angle_gamma   90.00
#
_symmetry.space_group_name_H-M   'P 1'
#
loop_
_entity.id
_entity.type
_entity.pdbx_description
1 polymer ?
#
loop_
_entity_poly.entity_id
_entity_poly.type
_entity_poly.pdbx_seq_one_letter_code
_entity_poly.pdbx_strand_id
1 'polypeptide(L)'
;MAKVRTSPYRQPPTPEGLRAIEEGTLDYFDPEMYSNFNTEVLEEYLEEKTRTEGFGSTTWKWDQILLGLVIGILFAVINQYVGLKVGTIVSGSWYVAYLT
;
A
#
# COMPACT_ATOMS: atom_id res chain seq x y z
N MET A 1 -20.16 -25.04 -36.90
CA MET A 1 -19.99 -24.96 -35.43
C MET A 1 -20.30 -23.54 -35.00
N ALA A 2 -21.35 -23.33 -34.21
CA ALA A 2 -21.60 -22.01 -33.63
C ALA A 2 -20.46 -21.67 -32.67
N LYS A 3 -19.82 -20.50 -32.83
CA LYS A 3 -18.79 -20.04 -31.90
C LYS A 3 -19.42 -19.96 -30.51
N VAL A 4 -18.92 -20.76 -29.58
CA VAL A 4 -19.27 -20.65 -28.16
C VAL A 4 -18.89 -19.23 -27.73
N ARG A 5 -19.84 -18.50 -27.14
CA ARG A 5 -19.55 -17.16 -26.61
C ARG A 5 -18.59 -17.35 -25.43
N THR A 6 -17.35 -16.94 -25.62
CA THR A 6 -16.36 -16.89 -24.56
C THR A 6 -16.64 -15.66 -23.70
N SER A 7 -16.59 -15.84 -22.38
CA SER A 7 -16.66 -14.73 -21.42
C SER A 7 -15.37 -13.91 -21.53
N PRO A 8 -15.39 -12.58 -21.44
CA PRO A 8 -14.16 -11.78 -21.36
C PRO A 8 -13.35 -12.04 -20.07
N TYR A 9 -13.96 -12.70 -19.08
CA TYR A 9 -13.35 -13.13 -17.81
C TYR A 9 -13.24 -14.65 -17.71
N ARG A 10 -12.41 -15.14 -16.79
CA ARG A 10 -12.10 -16.57 -16.60
C ARG A 10 -11.57 -17.24 -17.86
N GLN A 11 -10.81 -16.48 -18.65
CA GLN A 11 -10.03 -17.06 -19.73
C GLN A 11 -8.90 -17.93 -19.13
N PRO A 12 -8.40 -18.93 -19.87
CA PRO A 12 -7.21 -19.66 -19.44
C PRO A 12 -6.00 -18.72 -19.36
N PRO A 13 -5.05 -18.95 -18.43
CA PRO A 13 -3.83 -18.16 -18.31
C PRO A 13 -3.09 -18.02 -19.64
N THR A 14 -2.56 -16.82 -19.90
CA THR A 14 -1.70 -16.60 -21.06
C THR A 14 -0.36 -17.30 -20.87
N PRO A 15 0.36 -17.70 -21.94
CA PRO A 15 1.71 -18.26 -21.81
C PRO A 15 2.69 -17.32 -21.11
N GLU A 16 2.56 -16.01 -21.34
CA GLU A 16 3.39 -14.99 -20.70
C GLU A 16 3.09 -14.87 -19.20
N GLY A 17 1.81 -14.90 -18.83
CA GLY A 17 1.38 -14.93 -17.44
C GLY A 17 1.82 -16.18 -16.68
N LEU A 18 1.76 -17.35 -17.32
CA LEU A 18 2.29 -18.59 -16.74
C LEU A 18 3.81 -18.54 -16.52
N ARG A 19 4.55 -17.95 -17.46
CA ARG A 19 6.00 -17.74 -17.30
C ARG A 19 6.29 -16.77 -16.15
N ALA A 20 5.55 -15.67 -16.04
CA ALA A 20 5.71 -14.71 -14.95
C ALA A 20 5.38 -15.32 -13.57
N ILE A 21 4.44 -16.25 -13.50
CA ILE A 21 4.16 -17.05 -12.31
C ILE A 21 5.35 -17.97 -11.97
N GLU A 22 5.89 -18.68 -12.97
CA GLU A 22 7.04 -19.58 -12.80
C GLU A 22 8.31 -18.83 -12.35
N GLU A 23 8.56 -17.64 -12.91
CA GLU A 23 9.71 -16.80 -12.58
C GLU A 23 9.50 -15.97 -11.29
N GLY A 24 8.30 -15.97 -10.71
CA GLY A 24 7.95 -15.18 -9.52
C GLY A 24 7.88 -13.67 -9.76
N THR A 25 7.86 -13.23 -11.02
CA THR A 25 7.91 -11.82 -11.42
C THR A 25 6.53 -11.23 -11.69
N LEU A 26 5.45 -12.01 -11.54
CA LEU A 26 4.11 -11.54 -11.82
C LEU A 26 3.68 -10.44 -10.83
N ASP A 27 3.29 -9.28 -11.36
CA ASP A 27 2.74 -8.16 -10.60
C ASP A 27 1.26 -8.39 -10.23
N TYR A 28 0.82 -7.84 -9.09
CA TYR A 28 -0.55 -8.01 -8.56
C TYR A 28 -1.66 -7.54 -9.53
N PHE A 29 -1.36 -6.60 -10.43
CA PHE A 29 -2.32 -6.03 -11.36
C PHE A 29 -1.81 -6.07 -12.80
N ASP A 30 -1.14 -7.17 -13.16
CA ASP A 30 -0.66 -7.37 -14.53
C ASP A 30 -1.83 -7.31 -15.54
N PRO A 31 -1.81 -6.40 -16.53
CA PRO A 31 -2.85 -6.31 -17.55
C PRO A 31 -3.06 -7.61 -18.33
N GLU A 32 -2.01 -8.42 -18.52
CA GLU A 32 -2.10 -9.69 -19.25
C GLU A 32 -2.91 -10.73 -18.48
N MET A 33 -2.91 -10.65 -17.15
CA MET A 33 -3.61 -11.58 -16.27
C MET A 33 -5.03 -11.10 -15.90
N TYR A 34 -5.45 -9.92 -16.35
CA TYR A 34 -6.77 -9.36 -16.02
C TYR A 34 -7.93 -10.29 -16.44
N SER A 35 -7.82 -10.92 -17.61
CA SER A 35 -8.83 -11.89 -18.05
C SER A 35 -8.83 -13.21 -17.27
N ASN A 36 -7.77 -13.46 -16.50
CA ASN A 36 -7.56 -14.65 -15.68
C ASN A 36 -7.97 -14.46 -14.22
N PHE A 37 -8.47 -13.27 -13.83
CA PHE A 37 -9.10 -13.11 -12.54
C PHE A 37 -10.27 -14.08 -12.37
N ASN A 38 -10.39 -14.68 -11.19
CA ASN A 38 -11.31 -15.80 -10.90
C ASN A 38 -10.94 -17.12 -11.59
N THR A 39 -9.64 -17.32 -11.86
CA THR A 39 -9.07 -18.64 -12.16
C THR A 39 -8.24 -19.10 -10.97
N GLU A 40 -8.38 -20.38 -10.62
CA GLU A 40 -7.80 -20.98 -9.42
C GLU A 40 -6.27 -20.82 -9.38
N VAL A 41 -5.59 -20.92 -10.51
CA VAL A 41 -4.12 -20.82 -10.63
C VAL A 41 -3.58 -19.44 -10.24
N LEU A 42 -4.20 -18.36 -10.72
CA LEU A 42 -3.75 -16.99 -10.41
C LEU A 42 -4.01 -16.67 -8.94
N GLU A 43 -5.13 -17.13 -8.39
CA GLU A 43 -5.50 -16.91 -6.99
C GLU A 43 -4.53 -17.63 -6.04
N GLU A 44 -4.22 -18.89 -6.31
CA GLU A 44 -3.26 -19.66 -5.52
C GLU A 44 -1.86 -19.02 -5.51
N TYR A 45 -1.39 -18.53 -6.67
CA TYR A 45 -0.12 -17.82 -6.76
C TYR A 45 -0.12 -16.51 -5.96
N LEU A 46 -1.15 -15.67 -6.11
CA LEU A 46 -1.23 -14.39 -5.39
C LEU A 46 -1.42 -14.59 -3.88
N GLU A 47 -2.09 -15.66 -3.46
CA GLU A 47 -2.22 -16.03 -2.05
C GLU A 47 -0.87 -16.45 -1.46
N GLU A 48 -0.11 -17.31 -2.15
CA GLU A 48 1.23 -17.72 -1.70
C GLU A 48 2.22 -16.55 -1.71
N LYS A 49 2.15 -15.68 -2.73
CA LYS A 49 2.92 -14.43 -2.77
C LYS A 49 2.55 -13.51 -1.61
N THR A 50 1.26 -13.38 -1.29
CA THR A 50 0.81 -12.57 -0.15
C THR A 50 1.22 -13.21 1.19
N ARG A 51 1.26 -14.53 1.29
CA ARG A 51 1.72 -15.24 2.49
C ARG A 51 3.20 -15.03 2.74
N THR A 52 4.01 -15.04 1.69
CA THR A 52 5.47 -14.88 1.74
C THR A 52 5.90 -13.42 1.84
N GLU A 53 5.28 -12.52 1.08
CA GLU A 53 5.65 -11.09 0.98
C GLU A 53 4.73 -10.17 1.77
N GLY A 54 3.45 -10.50 1.94
CA GLY A 54 2.44 -9.61 2.53
C GLY A 54 2.63 -9.32 4.03
N PHE A 55 3.44 -10.14 4.71
CA PHE A 55 3.90 -9.88 6.08
C PHE A 55 5.35 -9.37 6.14
N GLY A 56 5.99 -9.16 4.99
CA GLY A 56 7.39 -8.80 4.83
C GLY A 56 7.65 -7.30 4.82
N SER A 57 8.28 -6.83 5.90
CA SER A 57 8.71 -5.46 6.16
C SER A 57 7.57 -4.48 6.43
N THR A 58 7.46 -4.07 7.69
CA THR A 58 6.71 -2.88 8.03
C THR A 58 7.24 -1.72 7.18
N THR A 59 6.39 -1.07 6.38
CA THR A 59 6.71 0.18 5.65
C THR A 59 7.01 1.36 6.59
N TRP A 60 7.05 1.09 7.89
CA TRP A 60 7.29 1.98 9.00
C TRP A 60 8.75 2.43 9.02
N LYS A 61 8.97 3.64 8.52
CA LYS A 61 10.26 4.32 8.56
C LYS A 61 10.45 4.91 9.97
N TRP A 62 11.10 4.15 10.85
CA TRP A 62 11.36 4.55 12.24
C TRP A 62 12.02 5.94 12.36
N ASP A 63 12.90 6.29 11.42
CA ASP A 63 13.55 7.61 11.38
C ASP A 63 12.55 8.76 11.21
N GLN A 64 11.54 8.59 10.35
CA GLN A 64 10.51 9.61 10.13
C GLN A 64 9.63 9.79 11.36
N ILE A 65 9.40 8.70 12.10
CA ILE A 65 8.53 8.68 13.27
C ILE A 65 9.24 9.26 14.48
N LEU A 66 10.52 8.95 14.64
CA LEU A 66 11.37 9.58 15.64
C LEU A 66 11.47 11.10 15.39
N LEU A 67 11.64 11.52 14.14
CA LEU A 67 11.63 12.93 13.76
C LEU A 67 10.29 13.60 14.12
N GLY A 68 9.17 12.96 13.77
CA GLY A 68 7.84 13.45 14.13
C GLY A 68 7.62 13.59 15.64
N LEU A 69 8.11 12.62 16.42
CA LEU A 69 8.03 12.64 17.88
C LEU A 69 8.84 13.81 18.48
N VAL A 70 10.08 14.01 18.03
CA VAL A 70 10.95 15.10 18.52
C VAL A 70 10.32 16.47 18.22
N ILE A 71 9.82 16.67 16.99
CA ILE A 71 9.11 17.89 16.61
C ILE A 71 7.87 18.08 17.49
N GLY A 72 7.07 17.03 17.69
CA GLY A 72 5.88 17.07 18.53
C GLY A 72 6.16 17.49 19.98
N ILE A 73 7.23 16.96 20.59
CA ILE A 73 7.65 17.32 21.95
C ILE A 73 8.03 18.81 22.03
N LEU A 74 8.81 19.31 21.06
CA LEU A 74 9.20 20.73 21.03
C LEU A 74 7.99 21.66 20.93
N PHE A 75 7.05 21.32 20.05
CA PHE A 75 5.81 22.09 19.90
C PHE A 75 4.94 22.04 21.16
N ALA A 76 4.85 20.90 21.83
CA ALA A 76 4.10 20.77 23.08
C ALA A 76 4.64 21.70 24.17
N VAL A 77 5.97 21.77 24.34
CA VAL A 77 6.62 22.67 25.31
C VAL A 77 6.37 24.15 24.96
N ILE A 78 6.51 24.52 23.68
CA ILE A 78 6.25 25.89 23.22
C ILE A 78 4.78 26.26 23.46
N ASN A 79 3.84 25.39 23.10
CA ASN A 79 2.42 25.65 23.30
C ASN A 79 2.06 25.77 24.78
N GLN A 80 2.64 24.93 25.65
CA GLN A 80 2.44 25.04 27.09
C GLN A 80 2.94 26.39 27.62
N TYR A 81 4.12 26.82 27.18
CA TYR A 81 4.68 28.12 27.58
C TYR A 81 3.84 29.30 27.09
N VAL A 82 3.40 29.29 25.82
CA VAL A 82 2.53 30.34 25.26
C VAL A 82 1.18 30.35 25.95
N GLY A 83 0.57 29.19 26.18
CA GLY A 83 -0.69 29.06 26.91
C GLY A 83 -0.61 29.65 28.32
N LEU A 84 0.48 29.36 29.05
CA LEU A 84 0.70 29.91 30.39
C LEU A 84 1.01 31.41 30.40
N LYS A 85 1.72 31.93 29.38
CA LYS A 85 2.19 33.32 29.36
C LYS A 85 1.21 34.30 28.70
N VAL A 86 0.51 33.86 27.65
CA VAL A 86 -0.37 34.68 26.80
C VAL A 86 -1.85 34.39 27.09
N GLY A 87 -2.17 33.25 27.70
CA GLY A 87 -3.55 32.85 28.02
C GLY A 87 -4.32 32.30 26.83
N THR A 88 -3.65 31.98 25.72
CA THR A 88 -4.24 31.42 24.50
C THR A 88 -3.52 30.13 24.09
N ILE A 89 -4.30 29.11 23.71
CA ILE A 89 -3.77 27.84 23.18
C ILE A 89 -4.05 27.83 21.68
N VAL A 90 -3.00 27.68 20.87
CA VAL A 90 -3.11 27.57 19.41
C VAL A 90 -2.92 26.10 19.03
N SER A 91 -3.85 25.52 18.27
CA SER A 91 -3.71 24.13 17.82
C SER A 91 -2.56 24.03 16.80
N GLY A 92 -1.65 23.06 17.02
CA GLY A 92 -0.48 22.85 16.16
C GLY A 92 -0.82 22.42 14.72
N SER A 93 -2.08 22.15 14.41
CA SER A 93 -2.57 21.72 13.09
C SER A 93 -2.26 22.71 11.96
N TRP A 94 -2.07 24.01 12.26
CA TRP A 94 -1.74 25.02 11.25
C TRP A 94 -0.34 24.84 10.64
N TYR A 95 0.62 24.26 11.37
CA TYR A 95 2.00 24.11 10.88
C TYR A 95 2.15 23.00 9.84
N VAL A 96 1.27 21.99 9.87
CA VAL A 96 1.27 20.88 8.88
C VAL A 96 0.86 21.39 7.48
N ALA A 97 0.07 22.46 7.38
CA ALA A 97 -0.33 23.05 6.11
C ALA A 97 0.83 23.63 5.29
N TYR A 98 2.01 23.85 5.90
CA TYR A 98 3.21 24.30 5.20
C TYR A 98 4.15 23.16 4.78
N LEU A 99 3.83 21.92 5.15
CA LEU A 99 4.61 20.72 4.83
C LEU A 99 3.98 19.85 3.72
N THR A 100 2.81 20.24 3.21
CA THR A 100 2.17 19.71 2.00
C THR A 100 2.55 20.55 0.79
#